data_AF-A0A2E8ABK9-F1
#
_entry.id   AF-A0A2E8ABK9-F1
#
_cell.length_a   1.000
_cell.length_b   1.000
_cell.length_c   1.000
_cell.angle_alpha   90.00
_cell.angle_beta   90.00
_cell.angle_gamma   90.00
#
_symmetry.space_group_name_H-M   'P 1'
#
loop_
_entity.id
_entity.type
_entity.pdbx_description
1 polymer ?
#
loop_
_entity_poly.entity_id
_entity_poly.type
_entity_poly.pdbx_seq_one_letter_code
_entity_poly.pdbx_strand_id
1 'polypeptide(L)' 'MTGKTVLIVDDEAPIREMIAVALEMADYDYLEAA' A
#
# COMPACT_ATOMS: atom_id res chain seq x y z
N MET A 1 -16.49 -8.81 2.45
CA MET A 1 -15.54 -7.69 2.67
C MET A 1 -15.21 -7.10 1.32
N THR A 2 -15.83 -6.00 0.94
CA THR A 2 -15.42 -5.20 -0.23
C THR A 2 -14.47 -4.11 0.27
N GLY A 3 -13.35 -4.52 0.86
CA GLY A 3 -12.26 -3.61 1.24
C GLY A 3 -11.72 -2.96 -0.03
N LYS A 4 -11.45 -1.64 0.02
CA LYS A 4 -10.89 -0.94 -1.13
C LYS A 4 -9.42 -1.34 -1.25
N THR A 5 -9.08 -2.18 -2.22
CA THR A 5 -7.69 -2.53 -2.48
C THR A 5 -6.95 -1.38 -3.16
N VAL A 6 -5.79 -0.99 -2.63
CA VAL A 6 -4.94 0.10 -3.13
C VAL A 6 -3.70 -0.47 -3.83
N LEU A 7 -3.40 -0.04 -5.05
CA LEU A 7 -2.15 -0.37 -5.74
C LEU A 7 -1.14 0.76 -5.55
N ILE A 8 0.00 0.45 -4.95
CA ILE A 8 1.12 1.38 -4.75
C ILE A 8 2.08 1.23 -5.94
N VAL A 9 2.29 2.32 -6.68
CA VAL A 9 3.22 2.38 -7.82
C VAL A 9 4.17 3.54 -7.59
N ASP A 10 5.40 3.23 -7.20
CA ASP A 10 6.48 4.18 -7.01
C ASP A 10 7.82 3.46 -7.24
N ASP A 11 8.79 4.14 -7.85
CA ASP A 11 10.10 3.56 -8.17
C ASP A 11 11.00 3.45 -6.92
N GLU A 12 10.72 4.21 -5.87
CA GLU A 12 11.49 4.23 -4.64
C GLU A 12 10.89 3.28 -3.59
N ALA A 13 11.62 2.21 -3.27
CA ALA A 13 11.21 1.23 -2.25
C ALA A 13 10.88 1.87 -0.88
N PRO A 14 11.65 2.85 -0.35
CA PRO A 14 11.33 3.48 0.93
C PRO A 14 9.96 4.18 0.96
N ILE A 15 9.53 4.72 -0.19
CA ILE A 15 8.23 5.38 -0.31
C ILE A 15 7.11 4.33 -0.29
N ARG A 16 7.26 3.23 -1.04
CA ARG A 16 6.28 2.14 -1.03
C ARG A 16 6.10 1.55 0.37
N GLU A 17 7.20 1.29 1.07
CA GLU A 17 7.19 0.77 2.45
C GLU A 17 6.49 1.72 3.42
N MET A 18 6.79 3.03 3.34
CA MET A 18 6.12 4.03 4.18
C MET A 18 4.60 4.07 3.94
N ILE A 19 4.16 3.99 2.68
CA ILE A 19 2.74 4.00 2.31
C ILE A 19 2.05 2.70 2.75
N ALA A 20 2.70 1.55 2.58
CA ALA A 20 2.20 0.24 3.00
C ALA A 20 1.88 0.22 4.51
N VAL A 21 2.80 0.71 5.34
CA VAL A 21 2.59 0.82 6.80
C VAL A 21 1.37 1.69 7.13
N ALA A 22 1.21 2.83 6.44
CA ALA A 22 0.08 3.72 6.68
C ALA A 22 -1.27 3.08 6.29
N LEU A 23 -1.31 2.32 5.19
CA LEU A 23 -2.50 1.62 4.73
C LEU A 23 -2.88 0.46 5.67
N GLU A 24 -1.88 -0.27 6.17
CA GLU A 24 -2.08 -1.33 7.16
C GLU A 24 -2.67 -0.76 8.46
N MET A 25 -2.13 0.36 8.96
CA MET A 25 -2.68 1.06 10.14
C MET A 25 -4.13 1.56 9.95
N ALA A 26 -4.54 1.75 8.70
CA ALA A 26 -5.87 2.22 8.34
C ALA A 26 -6.82 1.08 7.91
N ASP A 27 -6.40 -0.18 8.05
CA ASP A 27 -7.17 -1.39 7.75
C ASP A 27 -7.55 -1.50 6.25
N TYR A 28 -6.63 -1.09 5.37
CA TYR A 28 -6.74 -1.21 3.92
C TYR A 28 -5.95 -2.40 3.38
N ASP A 29 -6.52 -3.08 2.38
CA ASP A 29 -5.79 -4.03 1.55
C ASP A 29 -4.91 -3.28 0.55
N TYR A 30 -3.67 -3.72 0.33
CA TYR A 30 -2.77 -3.10 -0.63
C TYR A 30 -1.96 -4.11 -1.46
N LEU A 31 -1.47 -3.65 -2.61
CA LEU A 31 -0.56 -4.34 -3.51
C LEU A 31 0.58 -3.39 -3.86
N GLU A 32 1.80 -3.90 -3.96
CA GLU A 32 2.96 -3.15 -4.44
C GLU A 32 3.32 -3.58 -5.86
N ALA A 33 3.56 -2.61 -6.75
CA ALA A 33 4.18 -2.89 -8.04
C ALA A 33 5.67 -3.26 -7.84
N ALA A 34 6.13 -4.30 -8.54
CA ALA A 34 7.51 -4.76 -8.55
C ALA A 34 8.38 -3.95 -9.52
#